data_AF-A0A915Z7V6-F1
#
_entry.id   AF-A0A915Z7V6-F1
#
_cell.length_a   1.000
_cell.length_b   1.000
_cell.length_c   1.000
_cell.angle_alpha   90.00
_cell.angle_beta   90.00
_cell.angle_gamma   90.00
#
_symmetry.space_group_name_H-M   'P 1'
#
loop_
_entity.id
_entity.type
_entity.pdbx_description
1 polymer ?
#
loop_
_entity_poly.entity_id
_entity_poly.type
_entity_poly.pdbx_seq_one_letter_code
_entity_poly.pdbx_strand_id
1 'polypeptide(L)'
;MLEEIEFLVNVGCGAGPIIRMLQKWFSDAVIHPKNVYNAICLFRRGQKVMKTDAAETYDKLIKIQREEHGWFVATRLEGDDNHLTGLSG
;
A
#
# COMPACT_ATOMS: atom_id res chain seq x y z
N MET A 1 -4.39 -10.47 -3.58
CA MET A 1 -2.92 -10.39 -3.31
C MET A 1 -2.22 -9.42 -4.23
N LEU A 2 -2.32 -9.55 -5.57
CA LEU A 2 -1.70 -8.59 -6.49
C LEU A 2 -2.34 -7.20 -6.42
N GLU A 3 -3.66 -7.12 -6.27
CA GLU A 3 -4.40 -5.86 -6.09
C GLU A 3 -3.96 -5.12 -4.81
N GLU A 4 -3.71 -5.85 -3.72
CA GLU A 4 -3.21 -5.32 -2.46
C GLU A 4 -1.77 -4.82 -2.60
N ILE A 5 -0.92 -5.54 -3.34
CA ILE A 5 0.43 -5.07 -3.64
C ILE A 5 0.38 -3.80 -4.49
N GLU A 6 -0.48 -3.75 -5.51
CA GLU A 6 -0.67 -2.58 -6.36
C GLU A 6 -1.17 -1.37 -5.56
N PHE A 7 -2.20 -1.56 -4.74
CA PHE A 7 -2.72 -0.52 -3.84
C PHE A 7 -1.62 0.01 -2.92
N LEU A 8 -0.90 -0.88 -2.22
CA LEU A 8 0.15 -0.50 -1.29
C LEU A 8 1.31 0.21 -2.00
N VAL A 9 1.66 -0.20 -3.22
CA VAL A 9 2.67 0.50 -4.04
C VAL A 9 2.19 1.90 -4.43
N ASN A 10 0.92 2.06 -4.79
CA ASN A 10 0.34 3.34 -5.20
C ASN A 10 0.23 4.35 -4.06
N VAL A 11 -0.01 3.90 -2.83
CA VAL A 11 0.04 4.76 -1.62
C VAL A 11 1.47 5.01 -1.11
N GLY A 12 2.48 4.49 -1.80
CA GLY A 12 3.90 4.76 -1.52
C GLY A 12 4.60 3.80 -0.57
N CYS A 13 3.99 2.66 -0.23
CA CYS A 13 4.61 1.69 0.67
C CYS A 13 5.89 1.06 0.09
N GLY A 14 6.89 0.86 0.95
CA GLY A 14 8.08 0.09 0.64
C GLY A 14 7.84 -1.42 0.68
N ALA A 15 8.81 -2.20 0.20
CA ALA A 15 8.69 -3.66 0.11
C ALA A 15 8.60 -4.36 1.47
N GLY A 16 9.40 -3.96 2.46
CA GLY A 16 9.38 -4.58 3.80
C GLY A 16 7.99 -4.51 4.46
N PRO A 17 7.38 -3.31 4.54
CA PRO A 17 6.03 -3.16 5.07
C PRO A 17 4.96 -3.95 4.28
N ILE A 18 5.03 -3.97 2.94
CA ILE A 18 4.13 -4.81 2.09
C ILE A 18 4.27 -6.30 2.44
N ILE A 19 5.50 -6.81 2.56
CA ILE A 19 5.74 -8.23 2.87
C ILE A 19 5.13 -8.61 4.22
N ARG A 20 5.30 -7.77 5.24
CA ARG A 20 4.73 -8.01 6.59
C ARG A 20 3.20 -8.09 6.54
N MET A 21 2.55 -7.17 5.82
CA MET A 21 1.09 -7.20 5.65
C MET A 21 0.62 -8.45 4.93
N LEU A 22 1.29 -8.82 3.83
CA LEU A 22 0.94 -10.03 3.08
C LEU A 22 1.07 -11.31 3.93
N GLN A 23 2.12 -11.41 4.75
CA GLN A 23 2.31 -12.56 5.64
C GLN A 23 1.21 -12.67 6.71
N LYS A 24 0.62 -11.55 7.12
CA LYS A 24 -0.45 -11.52 8.12
C LYS A 24 -1.82 -11.77 7.50
N TRP A 25 -2.13 -11.11 6.38
CA TRP A 25 -3.40 -11.27 5.66
C TRP A 25 -3.54 -12.63 5.00
N PHE A 26 -2.43 -13.23 4.59
CA PHE A 26 -2.38 -14.55 3.98
C PHE A 26 -1.47 -15.46 4.80
N SER A 27 -1.81 -15.67 6.07
CA SER A 27 -1.04 -16.53 6.99
C SER A 27 -0.90 -17.97 6.50
N ASP A 28 -1.85 -18.44 5.69
CA ASP A 28 -1.85 -19.78 5.10
C ASP A 28 -1.06 -19.86 3.78
N ALA A 29 -0.52 -18.73 3.29
CA ALA A 29 0.24 -18.66 2.04
C ALA A 29 1.73 -18.43 2.28
N VAL A 30 2.56 -19.10 1.48
CA VAL A 30 4.01 -18.85 1.48
C VAL A 30 4.30 -17.58 0.67
N ILE A 31 4.67 -16.51 1.36
CA ILE A 31 5.06 -15.25 0.74
C ILE A 31 6.56 -15.28 0.41
N HIS A 32 6.90 -15.33 -0.87
CA HIS A 32 8.29 -15.21 -1.33
C HIS A 32 8.66 -13.75 -1.57
N PRO A 33 9.64 -13.18 -0.83
CA PRO A 33 10.02 -11.77 -0.97
C PRO A 33 10.37 -11.39 -2.42
N LYS A 34 11.06 -12.28 -3.15
CA LYS A 34 11.43 -12.07 -4.57
C LYS A 34 10.20 -11.80 -5.45
N ASN A 35 9.10 -12.51 -5.23
CA ASN A 35 7.88 -12.33 -6.01
C ASN A 35 7.23 -10.98 -5.70
N VAL A 36 7.24 -10.58 -4.42
CA VAL A 36 6.75 -9.26 -3.99
C VAL A 36 7.59 -8.15 -4.61
N TYR A 37 8.92 -8.27 -4.59
CA TYR A 37 9.81 -7.30 -5.25
C TYR A 37 9.54 -7.19 -6.76
N ASN A 38 9.37 -8.32 -7.44
CA ASN A 38 9.06 -8.33 -8.87
C ASN A 38 7.73 -7.61 -9.15
N ALA A 39 6.70 -7.89 -8.35
CA ALA A 39 5.40 -7.22 -8.46
C ALA A 39 5.52 -5.70 -8.22
N ILE A 40 6.22 -5.27 -7.17
CA ILE A 40 6.47 -3.85 -6.89
C ILE A 40 7.17 -3.17 -8.08
N CYS A 41 8.21 -3.81 -8.63
CA CYS A 41 8.92 -3.30 -9.79
C CYS A 41 8.02 -3.17 -11.02
N LEU A 42 7.13 -4.15 -11.25
CA LEU A 42 6.17 -4.12 -12.35
C LEU A 42 5.17 -2.97 -12.19
N PHE A 43 4.57 -2.82 -11.01
CA PHE A 43 3.60 -1.76 -10.75
C PHE A 43 4.23 -0.38 -10.84
N ARG A 44 5.43 -0.16 -10.27
CA ARG A 44 6.17 1.11 -10.38
C ARG A 44 6.51 1.47 -11.82
N ARG A 45 6.86 0.49 -12.66
CA ARG A 45 7.15 0.71 -14.09
C ARG A 45 5.89 1.05 -14.89
N GLY A 46 4.73 0.55 -14.45
CA GLY A 46 3.45 0.75 -15.09
C GLY A 46 2.67 1.98 -14.61
N GLN A 47 3.18 2.76 -13.64
CA GLN A 47 2.46 3.89 -13.05
C GLN A 47 2.18 4.99 -14.09
N LYS A 48 1.02 4.90 -14.74
CA LYS A 48 0.17 6.08 -14.91
C LYS A 48 -0.37 6.41 -13.52
N VAL A 49 -0.27 7.68 -13.12
CA VAL A 49 -0.90 8.20 -11.89
C VAL A 49 -2.33 7.66 -11.83
N MET A 50 -2.58 6.67 -10.95
CA MET A 50 -3.94 6.18 -10.72
C MET A 50 -4.67 7.32 -10.02
N LYS A 51 -5.70 7.87 -10.66
CA LYS A 51 -6.72 8.66 -9.95
C LYS A 51 -7.56 7.69 -9.13
N THR A 52 -7.05 7.27 -7.99
CA THR A 52 -7.87 6.59 -6.97
C THR A 52 -8.71 7.63 -6.24
N ASP A 53 -9.96 7.30 -5.98
CA ASP A 53 -10.82 8.10 -5.12
C ASP A 53 -10.16 8.23 -3.74
N ALA A 54 -10.01 9.47 -3.26
CA ALA A 54 -9.31 9.75 -2.01
C ALA A 54 -10.06 9.16 -0.81
N ALA A 55 -11.40 9.10 -0.86
CA ALA A 55 -12.21 8.51 0.20
C ALA A 55 -12.07 6.98 0.22
N GLU A 56 -12.08 6.32 -0.95
CA GLU A 56 -11.86 4.87 -1.03
C GLU A 56 -10.45 4.49 -0.53
N THR A 57 -9.45 5.30 -0.87
CA THR A 57 -8.07 5.11 -0.39
C THR A 57 -7.99 5.27 1.12
N TYR A 58 -8.62 6.32 1.66
CA TYR A 58 -8.65 6.59 3.09
C TYR A 58 -9.37 5.47 3.88
N ASP A 59 -10.53 5.00 3.42
CA ASP A 59 -11.26 3.91 4.07
C ASP A 59 -10.44 2.61 4.13
N LYS A 60 -9.75 2.27 3.03
CA LYS A 60 -8.82 1.12 3.01
C LYS A 60 -7.67 1.32 3.99
N LEU A 61 -7.09 2.52 4.07
CA LEU A 61 -5.99 2.83 5.00
C LEU A 61 -6.43 2.76 6.47
N ILE A 62 -7.61 3.27 6.82
CA ILE A 62 -8.16 3.17 8.17
C ILE A 62 -8.43 1.72 8.56
N LYS A 63 -8.93 0.90 7.62
CA LYS A 63 -9.11 -0.53 7.85
C LYS A 63 -7.77 -1.22 8.13
N ILE A 64 -6.74 -0.92 7.33
CA ILE A 64 -5.37 -1.42 7.53
C ILE A 64 -4.84 -1.02 8.91
N GLN A 65 -4.99 0.25 9.31
CA GLN A 65 -4.52 0.74 10.60
C GLN A 65 -5.23 0.07 11.80
N ARG A 66 -6.50 -0.29 11.66
CA ARG A 66 -7.23 -1.05 12.70
C ARG A 66 -6.73 -2.49 12.81
N GLU A 67 -6.31 -3.08 11.71
CA GLU A 67 -5.78 -4.46 11.66
C GLU A 67 -4.29 -4.52 12.06
N GLU A 68 -3.53 -3.43 11.91
CA GLU A 68 -2.09 -3.31 12.18
C GLU A 68 -1.79 -2.17 13.18
N HIS A 69 -1.57 -2.49 14.45
CA HIS A 69 -1.18 -1.52 15.50
C HIS A 69 0.24 -0.92 15.35
N GLY A 70 0.94 -1.17 14.23
CA GLY A 70 2.32 -0.75 14.00
C GLY A 70 2.51 0.32 12.92
N TRP A 71 1.43 0.80 12.31
CA TRP A 71 1.49 1.79 11.23
C TRP A 71 0.67 3.02 11.59
N PHE A 72 1.25 4.19 11.33
CA PHE A 72 0.53 5.46 11.37
C PHE A 72 0.28 5.95 9.95
N VAL A 73 -1.00 6.08 9.59
CA VAL A 73 -1.39 6.76 8.36
C VAL A 73 -1.23 8.26 8.60
N ALA A 74 -0.02 8.78 8.36
CA ALA A 74 0.21 10.23 8.33
C ALA A 74 -0.23 10.75 6.96
N THR A 75 -1.49 11.13 6.82
CA THR A 75 -2.00 11.72 5.58
C THR A 75 -1.38 13.12 5.39
N ARG A 76 -0.31 13.22 4.60
CA ARG A 76 0.13 14.51 4.05
C ARG A 76 -0.75 14.83 2.85
N LEU A 77 -1.73 15.70 3.07
CA LEU A 77 -2.56 16.32 2.05
C LEU A 77 -1.80 17.58 1.58
N GLU A 78 -1.15 17.52 0.42
CA GLU A 78 -0.63 18.71 -0.27
C GLU A 78 -1.37 18.88 -1.60
N GLY A 79 -1.86 20.08 -1.87
CA GLY A 79 -2.57 20.45 -3.11
C GLY A 79 -4.10 20.58 -2.94
N ASP A 80 -4.72 21.38 -3.82
CA ASP A 80 -6.18 21.60 -3.93
C ASP A 80 -6.98 20.31 -4.25
N ASP A 81 -6.29 19.21 -4.53
CA ASP A 81 -6.82 17.94 -5.04
C ASP A 81 -6.71 16.74 -4.07
N ASN A 82 -6.38 16.98 -2.79
CA ASN A 82 -6.47 15.98 -1.69
C ASN A 82 -5.81 14.61 -1.99
N HIS A 83 -4.75 14.59 -2.79
CA HIS A 83 -4.09 13.33 -3.13
C HIS A 83 -3.08 12.94 -2.03
N LEU A 84 -3.08 11.66 -1.66
CA LEU A 84 -2.22 11.11 -0.61
C LEU A 84 -0.78 11.00 -1.14
N THR A 85 0.13 11.78 -0.55
CA THR A 85 1.53 11.86 -1.01
C THR A 85 2.50 10.95 -0.26
N GLY A 86 2.05 10.25 0.80
CA GLY A 86 2.86 9.21 1.43
C GLY A 86 2.35 8.70 2.76
N LEU A 87 2.98 7.61 3.22
CA LEU A 87 2.81 6.96 4.51
C LEU A 87 4.17 6.86 5.19
N SER A 88 4.27 7.20 6.47
CA SER A 88 5.48 7.07 7.28
C SER A 88 5.32 5.98 8.33
N GLY A 89 6.28 5.05 8.40
CA GLY A 89 6.40 4.02 9.44
C GLY A 89 7.62 4.26 10.32
#